data_AF-A0A6N7VHP6-F1
#
_entry.id   AF-A0A6N7VHP6-F1
#
_cell.length_a   1.000
_cell.length_b   1.000
_cell.length_c   1.000
_cell.angle_alpha   90.00
_cell.angle_beta   90.00
_cell.angle_gamma   90.00
#
_symmetry.space_group_name_H-M   'P 1'
#
loop_
_entity.id
_entity.type
_entity.pdbx_description
1 polymer ?
#
loop_
_entity_poly.entity_id
_entity_poly.type
_entity_poly.pdbx_seq_one_letter_code
_entity_poly.pdbx_strand_id
1 'polypeptide(L)'
;MKKGLKVFLTAAIVLSAVACSTTSDEETKDKDTKEKVVETKEDTTVPKEYRNALHKAENYSKMMHMSKQRIYDQLTSEYGEKFDAEAAQYAIDNLNANYNENALKCGENYKKTMHMSKARIYDQLTSENGEKFTPEEAQYAIDNIKGDYLEAALKSAKNYQETMSMSKDAIYDQLTSEYGEKFTAEEAQYAIDNLDD
;
A
#
# COMPACT_ATOMS: atom_id res chain seq x y z
N MET A 1 -17.08 16.34 59.87
CA MET A 1 -15.92 16.89 60.63
C MET A 1 -14.68 16.80 59.75
N LYS A 2 -13.99 17.94 59.58
CA LYS A 2 -12.55 18.16 59.25
C LYS A 2 -12.01 17.57 57.92
N LYS A 3 -11.76 18.44 56.90
CA LYS A 3 -10.47 19.12 56.56
C LYS A 3 -9.40 18.11 56.11
N GLY A 4 -8.83 18.11 54.91
CA GLY A 4 -8.38 19.18 54.03
C GLY A 4 -6.85 19.22 54.03
N LEU A 5 -6.18 18.94 52.90
CA LEU A 5 -4.79 19.38 52.67
C LEU A 5 -4.50 19.41 51.16
N LYS A 6 -4.43 20.63 50.61
CA LYS A 6 -3.87 20.92 49.29
C LYS A 6 -2.39 21.26 49.50
N VAL A 7 -1.50 20.58 48.80
CA VAL A 7 -0.08 20.94 48.72
C VAL A 7 0.12 21.81 47.49
N PHE A 8 0.58 23.04 47.71
CA PHE A 8 1.02 23.98 46.71
C PHE A 8 2.50 23.72 46.41
N LEU A 9 2.87 23.60 45.14
CA LEU A 9 4.25 23.75 44.68
C LEU A 9 4.29 24.95 43.74
N THR A 10 4.92 26.02 44.21
CA THR A 10 5.20 27.26 43.47
C THR A 10 6.52 27.10 42.73
N ALA A 11 6.52 27.29 41.40
CA ALA A 11 7.71 27.60 40.63
C ALA A 11 7.48 28.93 39.90
N ALA A 12 8.31 29.92 40.25
CA ALA A 12 8.32 31.24 39.65
C ALA A 12 9.11 31.19 38.34
N ILE A 13 8.55 31.71 37.25
CA ILE A 13 9.31 32.16 36.08
C ILE A 13 8.84 33.58 35.75
N VAL A 14 9.85 34.44 35.64
CA VAL A 14 9.80 35.90 35.62
C VAL A 14 9.40 36.42 34.24
N LEU A 15 8.68 37.53 34.28
CA LEU A 15 8.23 38.39 33.19
C LEU A 15 9.32 38.72 32.15
N SER A 16 8.90 38.80 30.89
CA SER A 16 9.39 39.80 29.94
C SER A 16 8.20 40.25 29.11
N ALA A 17 7.71 41.44 29.44
CA ALA A 17 6.64 42.13 28.73
C ALA A 17 7.24 42.92 27.55
N VAL A 18 6.63 42.82 26.37
CA VAL A 18 6.45 43.99 25.49
C VAL A 18 5.08 43.84 24.83
N ALA A 19 4.17 44.71 25.21
CA ALA A 19 2.94 44.99 24.48
C ALA A 19 3.13 46.31 23.74
N CYS A 20 2.68 46.38 22.48
CA CYS A 20 2.16 47.63 21.93
C CYS A 20 1.05 47.31 20.93
N SER A 21 0.09 48.23 20.89
CA SER A 21 -1.27 48.12 20.37
C SER A 21 -1.41 48.79 18.99
N THR A 22 -2.60 48.68 18.40
CA THR A 22 -3.21 49.53 17.33
C THR A 22 -2.63 49.40 15.91
N THR A 23 -3.34 49.47 14.78
CA THR A 23 -4.76 49.69 14.36
C THR A 23 -4.81 49.43 12.84
N SER A 24 -6.02 49.13 12.34
CA SER A 24 -6.62 49.34 11.00
C SER A 24 -5.74 49.67 9.77
N ASP A 25 -5.94 48.94 8.66
CA ASP A 25 -6.75 49.43 7.52
C ASP A 25 -6.84 48.39 6.38
N GLU A 26 -7.97 48.46 5.68
CA GLU A 26 -8.37 47.68 4.50
C GLU A 26 -7.45 47.92 3.30
N GLU A 27 -7.27 46.90 2.45
CA GLU A 27 -7.22 47.13 0.99
C GLU A 27 -7.76 45.89 0.24
N THR A 28 -8.91 46.11 -0.38
CA THR A 28 -9.55 45.33 -1.45
C THR A 28 -8.58 44.95 -2.57
N LYS A 29 -8.61 43.68 -2.98
CA LYS A 29 -8.19 43.30 -4.33
C LYS A 29 -9.11 42.25 -4.93
N ASP A 30 -10.07 42.78 -5.67
CA ASP A 30 -10.93 42.10 -6.62
C ASP A 30 -10.08 41.34 -7.66
N LYS A 31 -10.27 40.03 -7.74
CA LYS A 31 -9.83 39.18 -8.85
C LYS A 31 -10.91 38.15 -9.11
N ASP A 32 -11.96 38.63 -9.77
CA ASP A 32 -12.92 37.84 -10.51
C ASP A 32 -12.19 36.97 -11.55
N THR A 33 -11.78 35.77 -11.13
CA THR A 33 -11.31 34.70 -12.02
C THR A 33 -12.53 33.83 -12.25
N LYS A 34 -13.29 34.16 -13.29
CA LYS A 34 -14.41 33.36 -13.79
C LYS A 34 -13.87 32.02 -14.30
N GLU A 35 -13.71 31.09 -13.38
CA GLU A 35 -13.38 29.70 -13.63
C GLU A 35 -14.51 29.13 -14.48
N LYS A 36 -14.20 28.84 -15.74
CA LYS A 36 -15.09 28.15 -16.66
C LYS A 36 -15.22 26.72 -16.15
N VAL A 37 -16.15 26.50 -15.23
CA VAL A 37 -16.66 25.18 -14.87
C VAL A 37 -17.15 24.55 -16.17
N VAL A 38 -16.35 23.64 -16.72
CA VAL A 38 -16.82 22.72 -17.73
C VAL A 38 -17.74 21.77 -16.98
N GLU A 39 -19.01 22.14 -16.93
CA GLU A 39 -20.10 21.29 -16.47
C GLU A 39 -20.18 20.14 -17.47
N THR A 40 -19.43 19.07 -17.20
CA THR A 40 -19.71 17.74 -17.74
C THR A 40 -21.15 17.46 -17.33
N LYS A 41 -22.07 17.49 -18.30
CA LYS A 41 -23.44 17.06 -18.11
C LYS A 41 -23.38 15.62 -17.58
N GLU A 42 -23.55 15.46 -16.26
CA GLU A 42 -23.67 14.13 -15.68
C GLU A 42 -24.90 13.50 -16.31
N ASP A 43 -24.70 12.36 -16.96
CA ASP A 43 -25.80 11.50 -17.37
C ASP A 43 -26.49 11.01 -16.10
N THR A 44 -27.60 11.66 -15.73
CA THR A 44 -28.32 11.42 -14.46
C THR A 44 -29.06 10.07 -14.43
N THR A 45 -28.79 9.20 -15.39
CA THR A 45 -29.35 7.85 -15.49
C THR A 45 -28.67 6.85 -14.54
N VAL A 46 -27.44 7.12 -14.10
CA VAL A 46 -26.68 6.23 -13.21
C VAL A 46 -26.88 6.61 -11.74
N PRO A 47 -27.28 5.67 -10.86
CA PRO A 47 -27.43 5.93 -9.43
C PRO A 47 -26.16 6.48 -8.78
N LYS A 48 -26.31 7.37 -7.78
CA LYS A 48 -25.17 7.98 -7.09
C LYS A 48 -24.23 6.95 -6.47
N GLU A 49 -24.77 5.90 -5.84
CA GLU A 49 -23.95 4.85 -5.23
C GLU A 49 -23.07 4.11 -6.24
N TYR A 50 -23.54 3.93 -7.47
CA TYR A 50 -22.79 3.25 -8.53
C TYR A 50 -21.61 4.09 -8.98
N ARG A 51 -21.79 5.41 -9.05
CA ARG A 51 -20.71 6.37 -9.33
C ARG A 51 -19.71 6.44 -8.19
N ASN A 52 -20.17 6.39 -6.94
CA ASN A 52 -19.28 6.34 -5.77
C ASN A 52 -18.42 5.06 -5.77
N ALA A 53 -19.05 3.90 -6.05
CA ALA A 53 -18.36 2.63 -6.15
C ALA A 53 -17.29 2.64 -7.25
N LEU A 54 -17.62 3.18 -8.43
CA LEU A 54 -16.64 3.37 -9.51
C LEU A 54 -15.47 4.25 -9.08
N HIS A 55 -15.73 5.38 -8.43
CA HIS A 55 -14.65 6.26 -7.95
C HIS A 55 -13.74 5.57 -6.91
N LYS A 56 -14.31 4.73 -6.03
CA LYS A 56 -13.53 3.89 -5.10
C LYS A 56 -12.68 2.86 -5.85
N ALA A 57 -13.27 2.18 -6.83
CA ALA A 57 -12.58 1.21 -7.68
C ALA A 57 -11.37 1.83 -8.42
N GLU A 58 -11.54 3.05 -8.95
CA GLU A 58 -10.45 3.81 -9.58
C GLU A 58 -9.31 4.09 -8.61
N ASN A 59 -9.63 4.51 -7.38
CA ASN A 59 -8.63 4.78 -6.34
C ASN A 59 -7.87 3.51 -5.95
N TYR A 60 -8.57 2.39 -5.75
CA TYR A 60 -7.93 1.10 -5.44
C TYR A 60 -7.01 0.61 -6.56
N SER A 61 -7.44 0.73 -7.83
CA SER A 61 -6.57 0.40 -8.96
C SER A 61 -5.35 1.33 -9.05
N LYS A 62 -5.56 2.64 -8.95
CA LYS A 62 -4.50 3.63 -9.20
C LYS A 62 -3.48 3.74 -8.07
N MET A 63 -3.93 3.70 -6.83
CA MET A 63 -3.10 3.96 -5.66
C MET A 63 -2.61 2.68 -4.97
N MET A 64 -3.42 1.61 -5.02
CA MET A 64 -3.12 0.35 -4.34
C MET A 64 -2.80 -0.79 -5.30
N HIS A 65 -2.94 -0.58 -6.62
CA HIS A 65 -2.62 -1.57 -7.64
C HIS A 65 -3.32 -2.92 -7.40
N MET A 66 -4.57 -2.88 -6.95
CA MET A 66 -5.34 -4.08 -6.66
C MET A 66 -5.76 -4.81 -7.95
N SER A 67 -5.94 -6.13 -7.84
CA SER A 67 -6.57 -6.94 -8.88
C SER A 67 -8.06 -6.62 -9.01
N LYS A 68 -8.65 -7.02 -10.15
CA LYS A 68 -10.09 -6.89 -10.39
C LYS A 68 -10.91 -7.53 -9.26
N GLN A 69 -10.55 -8.75 -8.84
CA GLN A 69 -11.28 -9.48 -7.80
C GLN A 69 -11.12 -8.81 -6.43
N ARG A 70 -9.91 -8.36 -6.06
CA ARG A 70 -9.68 -7.65 -4.79
C ARG A 70 -10.48 -6.36 -4.70
N ILE A 71 -10.59 -5.62 -5.81
CA ILE A 71 -11.40 -4.39 -5.86
C ILE A 71 -12.86 -4.73 -5.59
N TYR A 72 -13.41 -5.76 -6.24
CA TYR A 72 -14.78 -6.19 -5.99
C TYR A 72 -15.00 -6.59 -4.53
N ASP A 73 -14.15 -7.48 -4.01
CA ASP A 73 -14.21 -7.97 -2.62
C ASP A 73 -14.19 -6.79 -1.63
N GLN A 74 -13.33 -5.79 -1.87
CA GLN A 74 -13.19 -4.62 -1.02
C GLN A 74 -14.42 -3.70 -1.08
N LEU A 75 -15.02 -3.53 -2.27
CA LEU A 75 -16.23 -2.73 -2.44
C LEU A 75 -17.43 -3.35 -1.70
N THR A 76 -17.56 -4.67 -1.74
CA THR A 76 -18.69 -5.40 -1.13
C THR A 76 -18.48 -5.80 0.33
N SER A 77 -17.24 -5.74 0.83
CA SER A 77 -16.90 -6.22 2.17
C SER A 77 -17.68 -5.51 3.28
N GLU A 78 -18.17 -6.30 4.25
CA GLU A 78 -18.80 -5.80 5.50
C GLU A 78 -17.83 -4.97 6.36
N TYR A 79 -16.53 -5.06 6.11
CA TYR A 79 -15.50 -4.25 6.78
C TYR A 79 -14.87 -3.22 5.85
N GLY A 80 -15.27 -3.19 4.58
CA GLY A 80 -14.81 -2.27 3.55
C GLY A 80 -15.83 -1.17 3.28
N GLU A 81 -16.19 -1.02 2.00
CA GLU A 81 -17.05 0.08 1.54
C GLU A 81 -18.55 -0.24 1.63
N LYS A 82 -18.93 -1.53 1.75
CA LYS A 82 -20.32 -1.99 1.93
C LYS A 82 -21.28 -1.57 0.81
N PHE A 83 -20.78 -1.40 -0.41
CA PHE A 83 -21.67 -1.26 -1.56
C PHE A 83 -22.43 -2.57 -1.79
N ASP A 84 -23.65 -2.47 -2.32
CA ASP A 84 -24.36 -3.65 -2.81
C ASP A 84 -23.61 -4.29 -3.99
N ALA A 85 -23.96 -5.54 -4.29
CA ALA A 85 -23.27 -6.32 -5.30
C ALA A 85 -23.43 -5.69 -6.70
N GLU A 86 -24.57 -5.07 -6.96
CA GLU A 86 -24.89 -4.44 -8.24
C GLU A 86 -24.07 -3.16 -8.47
N ALA A 87 -23.90 -2.30 -7.46
CA ALA A 87 -23.05 -1.11 -7.53
C ALA A 87 -21.58 -1.48 -7.67
N ALA A 88 -21.11 -2.51 -6.95
CA ALA A 88 -19.75 -3.01 -7.07
C ALA A 88 -19.50 -3.63 -8.46
N GLN A 89 -20.45 -4.41 -8.98
CA GLN A 89 -20.35 -4.97 -10.33
C GLN A 89 -20.32 -3.87 -11.39
N TYR A 90 -21.20 -2.86 -11.26
CA TYR A 90 -21.17 -1.68 -12.13
C TYR A 90 -19.79 -1.01 -12.11
N ALA A 91 -19.19 -0.83 -10.92
CA ALA A 91 -17.86 -0.25 -10.79
C ALA A 91 -16.81 -1.07 -11.52
N ILE A 92 -16.83 -2.39 -11.39
CA ILE A 92 -15.90 -3.31 -12.06
C ILE A 92 -16.07 -3.30 -13.58
N ASP A 93 -17.30 -3.25 -14.08
CA ASP A 93 -17.58 -3.28 -15.52
C ASP A 93 -17.22 -1.95 -16.22
N ASN A 94 -17.23 -0.85 -15.47
CA ASN A 94 -16.93 0.49 -15.98
C ASN A 94 -15.53 0.98 -15.61
N LEU A 95 -14.76 0.21 -14.83
CA LEU A 95 -13.40 0.55 -14.48
C LEU A 95 -12.46 0.28 -15.65
N ASN A 96 -11.92 1.35 -16.23
CA ASN A 96 -10.83 1.26 -17.20
C ASN A 96 -9.48 1.13 -16.47
N ALA A 97 -9.10 -0.10 -16.12
CA ALA A 97 -7.84 -0.42 -15.45
C ALA A 97 -6.96 -1.36 -16.29
N ASN A 98 -5.65 -1.14 -16.22
CA ASN A 98 -4.66 -2.08 -16.75
C ASN A 98 -4.20 -2.99 -15.60
N TYR A 99 -4.83 -4.17 -15.47
CA TYR A 99 -4.53 -5.09 -14.39
C TYR A 99 -3.16 -5.78 -14.51
N ASN A 100 -2.61 -5.91 -15.72
CA ASN A 100 -1.23 -6.34 -15.93
C ASN A 100 -0.23 -5.36 -15.31
N GLU A 101 -0.48 -4.06 -15.47
CA GLU A 101 0.34 -3.01 -14.84
C GLU A 101 0.17 -3.00 -13.32
N ASN A 102 -1.05 -3.22 -12.82
CA ASN A 102 -1.29 -3.35 -11.39
C ASN A 102 -0.52 -4.54 -10.79
N ALA A 103 -0.58 -5.72 -11.43
CA ALA A 103 0.15 -6.91 -11.02
C ALA A 103 1.66 -6.68 -11.01
N LEU A 104 2.20 -6.02 -12.05
CA LEU A 104 3.61 -5.65 -12.14
C LEU A 104 4.04 -4.79 -10.96
N LYS A 105 3.32 -3.69 -10.67
CA LYS A 105 3.65 -2.81 -9.54
C LYS A 105 3.55 -3.51 -8.20
N CYS A 106 2.55 -4.38 -8.03
CA CYS A 106 2.40 -5.17 -6.80
C CYS A 106 3.58 -6.14 -6.63
N GLY A 107 3.97 -6.84 -7.70
CA GLY A 107 5.13 -7.73 -7.70
C GLY A 107 6.47 -7.00 -7.47
N GLU A 108 6.67 -5.83 -8.08
CA GLU A 108 7.83 -4.97 -7.82
C GLU A 108 7.89 -4.54 -6.36
N ASN A 109 6.75 -4.20 -5.76
CA ASN A 109 6.67 -3.85 -4.36
C ASN A 109 7.04 -5.03 -3.45
N TYR A 110 6.57 -6.24 -3.73
CA TYR A 110 6.96 -7.44 -2.98
C TYR A 110 8.46 -7.72 -3.05
N LYS A 111 9.05 -7.65 -4.25
CA LYS A 111 10.50 -7.79 -4.42
C LYS A 111 11.26 -6.73 -3.61
N LYS A 112 10.82 -5.48 -3.69
CA LYS A 112 11.51 -4.33 -3.06
C LYS A 112 11.42 -4.33 -1.54
N THR A 113 10.23 -4.62 -1.00
CA THR A 113 9.93 -4.39 0.42
C THR A 113 9.95 -5.65 1.26
N MET A 114 9.65 -6.80 0.65
CA MET A 114 9.61 -8.10 1.33
C MET A 114 10.71 -9.06 0.83
N HIS A 115 11.51 -8.64 -0.15
CA HIS A 115 12.64 -9.43 -0.67
C HIS A 115 12.24 -10.83 -1.11
N MET A 116 11.02 -10.97 -1.65
CA MET A 116 10.50 -12.25 -2.09
C MET A 116 11.19 -12.74 -3.38
N SER A 117 11.30 -14.06 -3.51
CA SER A 117 11.71 -14.71 -4.76
C SER A 117 10.66 -14.55 -5.87
N LYS A 118 11.07 -14.83 -7.11
CA LYS A 118 10.17 -14.84 -8.27
C LYS A 118 8.97 -15.79 -8.05
N ALA A 119 9.22 -16.99 -7.54
CA ALA A 119 8.16 -17.97 -7.28
C ALA A 119 7.20 -17.53 -6.17
N ARG A 120 7.72 -16.95 -5.08
CA ARG A 120 6.89 -16.43 -3.99
C ARG A 120 6.02 -15.25 -4.39
N ILE A 121 6.54 -14.38 -5.24
CA ILE A 121 5.75 -13.26 -5.80
C ILE A 121 4.59 -13.81 -6.63
N TYR A 122 4.83 -14.80 -7.49
CA TYR A 122 3.77 -15.42 -8.29
C TYR A 122 2.68 -16.05 -7.39
N ASP A 123 3.08 -16.85 -6.40
CA ASP A 123 2.18 -17.49 -5.45
C ASP A 123 1.33 -16.44 -4.70
N GLN A 124 1.96 -15.35 -4.26
CA GLN A 124 1.28 -14.27 -3.55
C GLN A 124 0.31 -13.49 -4.44
N LEU A 125 0.69 -13.22 -5.69
CA LEU A 125 -0.15 -12.52 -6.65
C LEU A 125 -1.42 -13.30 -6.97
N THR A 126 -1.32 -14.62 -7.08
CA THR A 126 -2.44 -15.52 -7.45
C THR A 126 -3.23 -16.06 -6.26
N SER A 127 -2.69 -15.97 -5.05
CA SER A 127 -3.32 -16.54 -3.85
C SER A 127 -4.73 -16.04 -3.63
N GLU A 128 -5.64 -16.98 -3.33
CA GLU A 128 -7.04 -16.70 -2.99
C GLU A 128 -7.19 -15.82 -1.74
N ASN A 129 -6.18 -15.84 -0.85
CA ASN A 129 -6.11 -14.99 0.35
C ASN A 129 -5.13 -13.81 0.17
N GLY A 130 -4.43 -13.76 -0.97
CA GLY A 130 -3.47 -12.73 -1.33
C GLY A 130 -4.08 -11.71 -2.27
N GLU A 131 -3.41 -11.49 -3.40
CA GLU A 131 -3.78 -10.43 -4.34
C GLU A 131 -4.81 -10.86 -5.40
N LYS A 132 -5.13 -12.16 -5.54
CA LYS A 132 -6.18 -12.66 -6.44
C LYS A 132 -6.08 -12.14 -7.90
N PHE A 133 -4.88 -11.88 -8.38
CA PHE A 133 -4.66 -11.68 -9.81
C PHE A 133 -4.91 -12.98 -10.56
N THR A 134 -5.30 -12.87 -11.82
CA THR A 134 -5.33 -14.05 -12.70
C THR A 134 -3.91 -14.61 -12.88
N PRO A 135 -3.77 -15.92 -13.18
CA PRO A 135 -2.47 -16.50 -13.53
C PRO A 135 -1.76 -15.74 -14.65
N GLU A 136 -2.49 -15.26 -15.65
CA GLU A 136 -1.94 -14.52 -16.79
C GLU A 136 -1.38 -13.15 -16.39
N GLU A 137 -2.10 -12.40 -15.53
CA GLU A 137 -1.63 -11.11 -15.00
C GLU A 137 -0.41 -11.28 -14.07
N ALA A 138 -0.44 -12.31 -13.22
CA ALA A 138 0.70 -12.65 -12.37
C ALA A 138 1.92 -13.06 -13.21
N GLN A 139 1.72 -13.87 -14.24
CA GLN A 139 2.79 -14.26 -15.16
C GLN A 139 3.36 -13.05 -15.90
N TYR A 140 2.48 -12.14 -16.37
CA TYR A 140 2.91 -10.87 -16.95
C TYR A 140 3.80 -10.08 -15.99
N ALA A 141 3.42 -9.95 -14.72
CA ALA A 141 4.24 -9.28 -13.71
C ALA A 141 5.61 -9.94 -13.59
N ILE A 142 5.64 -11.27 -13.44
CA ILE A 142 6.85 -12.07 -13.28
C ILE A 142 7.81 -12.00 -14.47
N ASP A 143 7.29 -11.80 -15.67
CA ASP A 143 8.10 -11.63 -16.89
C ASP A 143 8.61 -10.20 -17.07
N ASN A 144 7.99 -9.23 -16.40
CA ASN A 144 8.30 -7.81 -16.57
C ASN A 144 9.06 -7.15 -15.42
N ILE A 145 9.04 -7.73 -14.20
CA ILE A 145 9.87 -7.27 -13.08
C ILE A 145 11.35 -7.26 -13.50
N LYS A 146 12.02 -6.12 -13.30
CA LYS A 146 13.42 -5.93 -13.71
C LYS A 146 14.41 -6.29 -12.60
N GLY A 147 15.64 -6.58 -13.03
CA GLY A 147 16.75 -6.96 -12.17
C GLY A 147 16.73 -8.43 -11.77
N ASP A 148 17.88 -8.96 -11.38
CA ASP A 148 18.00 -10.29 -10.79
C ASP A 148 17.40 -10.34 -9.37
N TYR A 149 17.40 -11.53 -8.77
CA TYR A 149 16.90 -11.78 -7.42
C TYR A 149 18.03 -12.08 -6.42
N LEU A 150 19.29 -11.84 -6.81
CA LEU A 150 20.46 -12.10 -5.94
C LEU A 150 20.44 -11.20 -4.71
N GLU A 151 20.13 -9.91 -4.89
CA GLU A 151 20.01 -8.97 -3.78
C GLU A 151 18.81 -9.31 -2.86
N ALA A 152 17.71 -9.78 -3.43
CA ALA A 152 16.54 -10.20 -2.66
C ALA A 152 16.88 -11.43 -1.80
N ALA A 153 17.53 -12.44 -2.38
CA ALA A 153 17.99 -13.63 -1.66
C ALA A 153 18.94 -13.26 -0.52
N LEU A 154 19.93 -12.39 -0.77
CA LEU A 154 20.88 -11.93 0.24
C LEU A 154 20.18 -11.17 1.38
N LYS A 155 19.22 -10.30 1.08
CA LYS A 155 18.47 -9.57 2.12
C LYS A 155 17.61 -10.52 2.97
N SER A 156 16.97 -11.51 2.35
CA SER A 156 16.22 -12.54 3.07
C SER A 156 17.13 -13.38 3.95
N ALA A 157 18.30 -13.80 3.44
CA ALA A 157 19.34 -14.48 4.23
C ALA A 157 19.77 -13.67 5.46
N LYS A 158 20.08 -12.37 5.29
CA LYS A 158 20.46 -11.48 6.40
C LYS A 158 19.35 -11.38 7.43
N ASN A 159 18.09 -11.27 7.00
CA ASN A 159 16.95 -11.23 7.91
C ASN A 159 16.85 -12.50 8.77
N TYR A 160 16.99 -13.68 8.18
CA TYR A 160 17.01 -14.94 8.93
C TYR A 160 18.19 -15.04 9.90
N GLN A 161 19.37 -14.59 9.48
CA GLN A 161 20.55 -14.55 10.35
C GLN A 161 20.34 -13.60 11.54
N GLU A 162 19.87 -12.38 11.31
CA GLU A 162 19.76 -11.33 12.32
C GLU A 162 18.59 -11.57 13.30
N THR A 163 17.43 -12.00 12.78
CA THR A 163 16.19 -12.07 13.58
C THR A 163 15.94 -13.44 14.19
N MET A 164 16.45 -14.50 13.55
CA MET A 164 16.25 -15.89 13.99
C MET A 164 17.54 -16.60 14.38
N SER A 165 18.70 -15.95 14.23
CA SER A 165 20.03 -16.52 14.57
C SER A 165 20.28 -17.88 13.93
N MET A 166 19.76 -18.06 12.71
CA MET A 166 19.90 -19.31 11.96
C MET A 166 21.33 -19.48 11.43
N SER A 167 21.80 -20.73 11.32
CA SER A 167 23.07 -21.06 10.68
C SER A 167 22.99 -20.89 9.16
N LYS A 168 24.14 -20.74 8.49
CA LYS A 168 24.22 -20.64 7.02
C LYS A 168 23.52 -21.82 6.31
N ASP A 169 23.72 -23.05 6.79
CA ASP A 169 23.05 -24.24 6.26
C ASP A 169 21.51 -24.16 6.41
N ALA A 170 21.03 -23.78 7.60
CA ALA A 170 19.58 -23.66 7.83
C ALA A 170 18.96 -22.53 6.99
N ILE A 171 19.69 -21.44 6.77
CA ILE A 171 19.26 -20.36 5.88
C ILE A 171 19.18 -20.86 4.44
N TYR A 172 20.17 -21.62 3.97
CA TYR A 172 20.16 -22.19 2.62
C TYR A 172 18.92 -23.08 2.40
N ASP A 173 18.66 -23.99 3.34
CA ASP A 173 17.49 -24.87 3.30
C ASP A 173 16.19 -24.06 3.28
N GLN A 174 16.11 -23.00 4.08
CA GLN A 174 14.94 -22.14 4.14
C GLN A 174 14.73 -21.32 2.85
N LEU A 175 15.82 -20.82 2.26
CA LEU A 175 15.76 -20.05 1.01
C LEU A 175 15.28 -20.91 -0.16
N THR A 176 15.70 -22.17 -0.22
CA THR A 176 15.38 -23.09 -1.33
C THR A 176 14.11 -23.91 -1.10
N SER A 177 13.61 -23.99 0.13
CA SER A 177 12.44 -24.80 0.49
C SER A 177 11.19 -24.45 -0.31
N GLU A 178 10.47 -25.49 -0.76
CA GLU A 178 9.17 -25.37 -1.42
C GLU A 178 8.09 -24.74 -0.54
N TYR A 179 8.26 -24.79 0.78
CA TYR A 179 7.36 -24.16 1.75
C TYR A 179 7.95 -22.85 2.33
N GLY A 180 9.23 -22.57 2.04
CA GLY A 180 9.96 -21.39 2.47
C GLY A 180 9.95 -20.30 1.40
N GLU A 181 11.15 -19.81 1.05
CA GLU A 181 11.30 -18.66 0.14
C GLU A 181 11.38 -19.03 -1.34
N LYS A 182 11.58 -20.30 -1.71
CA LYS A 182 11.59 -20.76 -3.11
C LYS A 182 12.55 -19.99 -4.05
N PHE A 183 13.67 -19.49 -3.53
CA PHE A 183 14.77 -19.02 -4.39
C PHE A 183 15.36 -20.19 -5.17
N THR A 184 15.99 -19.91 -6.31
CA THR A 184 16.77 -20.95 -6.99
C THR A 184 18.00 -21.32 -6.14
N ALA A 185 18.56 -22.50 -6.40
CA ALA A 185 19.78 -22.93 -5.70
C ALA A 185 20.94 -21.94 -5.91
N GLU A 186 21.04 -21.34 -7.09
CA GLU A 186 22.06 -20.34 -7.42
C GLU A 186 21.86 -19.04 -6.66
N GLU A 187 20.62 -18.55 -6.56
CA GLU A 187 20.27 -17.34 -5.80
C GLU A 187 20.52 -17.54 -4.30
N ALA A 188 20.13 -18.70 -3.76
CA ALA A 188 20.37 -19.05 -2.37
C ALA A 188 21.87 -19.21 -2.08
N GLN A 189 22.63 -19.88 -2.96
CA GLN A 189 24.06 -20.03 -2.78
C GLN A 189 24.78 -18.68 -2.79
N TYR A 190 24.41 -17.80 -3.74
CA TYR A 190 24.92 -16.43 -3.76
C TYR A 190 24.65 -15.72 -2.42
N ALA A 191 23.45 -15.86 -1.87
CA ALA A 191 23.12 -15.26 -0.58
C ALA A 191 24.03 -15.78 0.54
N ILE A 192 24.27 -17.09 0.63
CA ILE A 192 25.15 -17.70 1.64
C ILE A 192 26.60 -17.28 1.48
N ASP A 193 27.11 -17.25 0.25
CA ASP A 193 28.49 -16.86 -0.05
C ASP A 193 28.78 -15.40 0.32
N ASN A 194 27.73 -14.57 0.38
CA ASN A 194 27.81 -13.14 0.70
C ASN A 194 27.22 -12.79 2.08
N LEU A 195 26.90 -13.80 2.91
CA LEU A 195 26.53 -13.59 4.31
C LEU A 195 27.77 -13.37 5.17
N ASP A 196 27.69 -12.37 6.05
CA ASP A 196 28.70 -12.14 7.08
C ASP A 196 28.81 -13.37 8.01
N ASP A 197 29.98 -13.56 8.61
CA ASP A 197 30.24 -14.66 9.56
C ASP A 197 29.64 -14.42 10.95
#